data_AF-A0A349ZYS1-F1
#
_entry.id   AF-A0A349ZYS1-F1
#
_cell.length_a   1.000
_cell.length_b   1.000
_cell.length_c   1.000
_cell.angle_alpha   90.00
_cell.angle_beta   90.00
_cell.angle_gamma   90.00
#
_symmetry.space_group_name_H-M   'P 1'
#
loop_
_entity.id
_entity.type
_entity.pdbx_description
1 polymer ?
#
loop_
_entity_poly.entity_id
_entity_poly.type
_entity_poly.pdbx_seq_one_letter_code
_entity_poly.pdbx_strand_id
1 'polypeptide(L)'
;MLTKVYGSAIHGVSAQTITIEVNVDTGGVGYHLVGLPDNAIKESSYRISAALKNIGFKIPGKKITINMAPADLRKEGSSYDLSIALGILAASGQITAAGIEEFIIMGELSLDGGLLPIKGVLPIAIKAREECFRGIILPKQNVREAAIVSDLEVYGVENIREVVDYFNAGSPLERTTIDVRREFQERVFEFPNDFSEVKGQETAKRAMEVAAAGGHNIILIGPPGSGKTMLAKRVPTILPPLTLREALETTKIHSVAGKIGTETSLMTVRPFRSPHHTISDVALVGGGSYPQPGEISLAHNGVLFLDEMPEFKRTVLEVMRQPLEDREVTISRAKFTVNYPASFMLVASMNPSPSGYFPDDPNNTSSQFEMQRYMNKLSGPLLDRIDIHIEVQKVEFDQLADRRKGEKSEEIRQRVLKARELQSQRYQDSDIHYNAQMGPREIEKYCVLDEACKTLIKNAMEKLNLSARAYDR
;
A
#
# COMPACT_ATOMS: atom_id res chain seq x y z
N MET A 1 24.95 13.21 32.65
CA MET A 1 25.69 12.33 31.71
C MET A 1 24.87 12.27 30.44
N LEU A 2 25.48 12.51 29.28
CA LEU A 2 24.78 12.49 28.00
C LEU A 2 24.73 11.04 27.49
N THR A 3 23.53 10.55 27.20
CA THR A 3 23.31 9.25 26.54
C THR A 3 22.59 9.47 25.23
N LYS A 4 22.94 8.69 24.21
CA LYS A 4 22.26 8.67 22.91
C LYS A 4 21.56 7.34 22.72
N VAL A 5 20.30 7.41 22.31
CA VAL A 5 19.50 6.26 21.88
C VAL A 5 18.92 6.59 20.53
N TYR A 6 18.87 5.62 19.62
CA TYR A 6 18.32 5.82 18.29
C TYR A 6 16.90 5.28 18.19
N GLY A 7 16.02 6.11 17.64
CA GLY A 7 14.68 5.75 17.21
C GLY A 7 14.51 6.09 15.74
N SER A 8 13.27 6.08 15.26
CA SER A 8 12.97 6.47 13.87
C SER A 8 11.60 7.10 13.75
N ALA A 9 11.47 8.03 12.82
CA ALA A 9 10.22 8.66 12.43
C ALA A 9 9.83 8.22 11.02
N ILE A 10 8.53 8.13 10.77
CA ILE A 10 7.99 7.86 9.43
C ILE A 10 7.76 9.17 8.70
N HIS A 11 8.25 9.24 7.47
CA HIS A 11 8.00 10.33 6.54
C HIS A 11 7.51 9.77 5.21
N GLY A 12 6.20 9.83 4.98
CA GLY A 12 5.56 9.15 3.85
C GLY A 12 5.70 7.64 3.94
N VAL A 13 6.35 7.03 2.97
CA VAL A 13 6.64 5.57 2.94
C VAL A 13 8.06 5.22 3.36
N SER A 14 8.84 6.22 3.76
CA SER A 14 10.24 6.08 4.18
C SER A 14 10.38 6.36 5.67
N ALA A 15 11.49 5.91 6.24
CA ALA A 15 11.84 6.19 7.62
C ALA A 15 13.09 7.07 7.70
N GLN A 16 13.16 7.89 8.74
CA GLN A 16 14.32 8.72 9.05
C GLN A 16 14.72 8.52 10.51
N THR A 17 16.01 8.27 10.72
CA THR A 17 16.56 8.02 12.05
C THR A 17 16.44 9.27 12.92
N ILE A 18 15.98 9.05 14.15
CA ILE A 18 15.87 10.08 15.19
C ILE A 18 16.92 9.79 16.25
N THR A 19 17.79 10.77 16.50
CA THR A 19 18.71 10.70 17.64
C THR A 19 18.02 11.27 18.86
N ILE A 20 17.86 10.45 19.90
CA ILE A 20 17.29 10.83 21.18
C ILE A 20 18.45 11.00 22.16
N GLU A 21 18.76 12.25 22.46
CA GLU A 21 19.83 12.60 23.39
C GLU A 21 19.20 12.88 24.75
N VAL A 22 19.59 12.11 25.76
CA VAL A 22 19.10 12.25 27.13
C VAL A 22 20.25 12.71 28.02
N ASN A 23 20.04 13.81 28.73
CA ASN A 23 20.95 14.29 29.75
C ASN A 23 20.23 14.44 31.08
N VAL A 24 20.80 13.83 32.12
CA VAL A 24 20.36 13.98 33.51
C VAL A 24 21.40 14.82 34.25
N ASP A 25 20.98 16.02 34.66
CA ASP A 25 21.82 16.98 35.39
C ASP A 25 21.81 16.70 36.90
N THR A 26 22.84 17.16 37.61
CA THR A 26 22.91 17.04 39.08
C THR A 26 22.17 18.14 39.82
N GLY A 27 21.79 19.24 39.15
CA GLY A 27 21.09 20.38 39.73
C GLY A 27 19.67 20.57 39.16
N GLY A 28 18.73 20.92 40.04
CA GLY A 28 17.32 21.19 39.68
C GLY A 28 16.47 19.93 39.47
N VAL A 29 15.17 20.15 39.28
CA VAL A 29 14.16 19.12 38.99
C VAL A 29 13.31 19.59 37.82
N GLY A 30 13.05 18.72 36.85
CA GLY A 30 12.22 19.07 35.70
C GLY A 30 12.35 18.06 34.57
N TYR A 31 11.32 17.96 33.73
CA TYR A 31 11.31 17.14 32.53
C TYR A 31 11.19 18.06 31.31
N HIS A 32 12.25 18.16 30.51
CA HIS A 32 12.32 19.05 29.36
C HIS A 32 12.48 18.24 28.09
N LEU A 33 11.48 18.28 27.22
CA LEU A 33 11.47 17.59 25.93
C LEU A 33 11.47 18.62 24.79
N VAL A 34 12.48 18.54 23.92
CA VAL A 34 12.69 19.46 22.79
C VAL A 34 12.93 18.69 21.48
N GLY A 35 12.72 19.33 20.34
CA GLY A 35 12.85 18.70 19.00
C GLY A 35 11.53 18.44 18.28
N LEU A 36 10.54 19.33 18.45
CA LEU A 36 9.18 19.26 17.89
C LEU A 36 8.38 17.97 18.20
N PRO A 37 8.27 17.57 19.49
CA PRO A 37 7.37 16.49 19.88
C PRO A 37 5.90 16.91 19.79
N ASP A 38 5.03 15.99 19.38
CA ASP A 38 3.58 16.15 19.52
C ASP A 38 3.13 16.02 21.00
N ASN A 39 1.82 16.12 21.23
CA ASN A 39 1.27 16.00 22.58
C ASN A 39 1.40 14.58 23.15
N ALA A 40 1.30 13.53 22.32
CA ALA A 40 1.41 12.15 22.76
C ALA A 40 2.82 11.85 23.32
N ILE A 41 3.88 12.38 22.69
CA ILE A 41 5.25 12.26 23.19
C ILE A 41 5.42 13.05 24.49
N LYS A 42 4.82 14.26 24.61
CA LYS A 42 4.88 15.03 25.87
C LYS A 42 4.23 14.30 27.03
N GLU A 43 3.08 13.66 26.79
CA GLU A 43 2.36 12.85 27.77
C GLU A 43 3.05 11.53 28.11
N SER A 44 4.03 11.11 27.29
CA SER A 44 4.81 9.89 27.51
C SER A 44 5.56 9.90 28.84
N SER A 45 5.87 11.09 29.37
CA SER A 45 6.48 11.25 30.69
C SER A 45 5.69 10.54 31.80
N TYR A 46 4.35 10.58 31.77
CA TYR A 46 3.50 9.89 32.74
C TYR A 46 3.53 8.37 32.55
N ARG A 47 3.48 7.90 31.29
CA ARG A 47 3.54 6.46 30.96
C ARG A 47 4.87 5.85 31.36
N ILE A 48 5.98 6.49 30.96
CA ILE A 48 7.34 6.08 31.31
C ILE A 48 7.51 6.05 32.84
N SER A 49 7.01 7.05 33.56
CA SER A 49 7.09 7.09 35.03
C SER A 49 6.40 5.89 35.68
N ALA A 50 5.17 5.59 35.26
CA ALA A 50 4.42 4.47 35.77
C ALA A 50 5.07 3.12 35.41
N ALA A 51 5.46 2.95 34.15
CA ALA A 51 6.12 1.75 33.64
C ALA A 51 7.39 1.44 34.44
N LEU A 52 8.30 2.41 34.54
CA LEU A 52 9.55 2.27 35.29
C LEU A 52 9.32 1.90 36.76
N LYS A 53 8.33 2.54 37.40
CA LYS A 53 7.97 2.23 38.80
C LYS A 53 7.51 0.78 38.96
N ASN A 54 6.69 0.27 38.05
CA ASN A 54 6.15 -1.09 38.12
C ASN A 54 7.22 -2.17 37.87
N ILE A 55 8.26 -1.85 37.10
CA ILE A 55 9.38 -2.78 36.88
C ILE A 55 10.50 -2.67 37.94
N GLY A 56 10.36 -1.80 38.95
CA GLY A 56 11.32 -1.65 40.04
C GLY A 56 12.39 -0.57 39.82
N PHE A 57 12.27 0.22 38.76
CA PHE A 57 13.12 1.37 38.47
C PHE A 57 12.44 2.68 38.88
N LYS A 58 13.15 3.81 38.79
CA LYS A 58 12.58 5.12 39.11
C LYS A 58 12.98 6.18 38.11
N ILE A 59 12.08 7.13 37.85
CA ILE A 59 12.49 8.39 37.24
C ILE A 59 13.39 9.13 38.23
N PRO A 60 14.58 9.59 37.82
CA PRO A 60 15.45 10.36 38.70
C PRO A 60 14.77 11.68 39.07
N GLY A 61 14.70 12.00 40.36
CA GLY A 61 14.21 13.29 40.86
C GLY A 61 15.19 14.43 40.60
N LYS A 62 15.66 14.54 39.35
CA LYS A 62 16.67 15.46 38.85
C LYS A 62 16.13 16.13 37.58
N LYS A 63 16.84 17.14 37.08
CA LYS A 63 16.51 17.75 35.79
C LYS A 63 16.90 16.78 34.65
N ILE A 64 15.92 16.41 33.85
CA ILE A 64 16.03 15.55 32.67
C ILE A 64 15.79 16.41 31.43
N THR A 65 16.75 16.43 30.52
CA THR A 65 16.63 17.09 29.22
C THR A 65 16.71 16.04 28.13
N ILE A 66 15.69 15.97 27.28
CA ILE A 66 15.58 15.05 26.15
C ILE A 66 15.50 15.88 24.88
N ASN A 67 16.46 15.70 23.99
CA ASN A 67 16.53 16.35 22.68
C ASN A 67 16.33 15.31 21.57
N MET A 68 15.37 15.55 20.69
CA MET A 68 15.07 14.67 19.55
C MET A 68 15.51 15.33 18.24
N ALA A 69 16.64 14.90 17.68
CA ALA A 69 17.18 15.40 16.42
C ALA A 69 16.79 14.50 15.22
N PRO A 70 16.57 15.07 14.02
CA PRO A 70 16.76 16.48 13.64
C PRO A 70 15.52 17.34 13.93
N ALA A 71 15.70 18.62 14.29
CA ALA A 71 14.62 19.44 14.88
C ALA A 71 13.57 19.96 13.89
N ASP A 72 13.81 19.85 12.59
CA ASP A 72 12.92 20.21 11.49
C ASP A 72 11.85 19.13 11.22
N LEU A 73 12.15 17.88 11.56
CA LEU A 73 11.21 16.77 11.47
C LEU A 73 10.34 16.70 12.73
N ARG A 74 9.01 16.67 12.54
CA ARG A 74 8.06 16.42 13.63
C ARG A 74 8.09 14.94 14.04
N LYS A 75 8.07 14.68 15.35
CA LYS A 75 7.98 13.32 15.89
C LYS A 75 6.60 13.16 16.48
N GLU A 76 5.96 12.05 16.14
CA GLU A 76 4.55 11.83 16.41
C GLU A 76 4.31 10.45 17.02
N GLY A 77 3.31 10.38 17.89
CA GLY A 77 2.88 9.14 18.53
C GLY A 77 3.73 8.71 19.72
N SER A 78 3.33 7.59 20.32
CA SER A 78 3.86 6.98 21.54
C SER A 78 5.02 6.01 21.32
N SER A 79 5.48 5.85 20.07
CA SER A 79 6.46 4.82 19.70
C SER A 79 7.87 5.04 20.26
N TYR A 80 8.15 6.20 20.85
CA TYR A 80 9.43 6.57 21.44
C TYR A 80 9.52 6.28 22.94
N ASP A 81 8.44 5.81 23.56
CA ASP A 81 8.37 5.61 25.01
C ASP A 81 9.51 4.72 25.51
N LEU A 82 9.74 3.58 24.84
CA LEU A 82 10.83 2.66 25.17
C LEU A 82 12.22 3.31 25.02
N SER A 83 12.47 4.00 23.91
CA SER A 83 13.75 4.63 23.62
C SER A 83 14.08 5.72 24.65
N ILE A 84 13.09 6.55 25.00
CA ILE A 84 13.22 7.60 26.00
C ILE A 84 13.43 7.01 27.39
N ALA A 85 12.66 5.98 27.77
CA ALA A 85 12.80 5.31 29.06
C ALA A 85 14.22 4.74 29.26
N LEU A 86 14.74 4.03 28.26
CA LEU A 86 16.10 3.49 28.29
C LEU A 86 17.16 4.58 28.33
N GLY A 87 16.99 5.65 27.56
CA GLY A 87 17.88 6.81 27.61
C GLY A 87 17.93 7.46 29.00
N ILE A 88 16.78 7.57 29.70
CA ILE A 88 16.72 8.06 31.08
C ILE A 88 17.43 7.11 32.05
N LEU A 89 17.20 5.81 31.93
CA LEU A 89 17.84 4.81 32.79
C LEU A 89 19.37 4.82 32.64
N ALA A 90 19.86 4.88 31.40
CA ALA A 90 21.28 4.92 31.09
C ALA A 90 21.92 6.25 31.54
N ALA A 91 21.31 7.40 31.20
CA ALA A 91 21.83 8.72 31.59
C ALA A 91 21.82 8.95 33.11
N SER A 92 20.96 8.24 33.85
CA SER A 92 20.93 8.26 35.33
C SER A 92 21.83 7.23 35.99
N GLY A 93 22.52 6.38 35.23
CA GLY A 93 23.39 5.32 35.73
C GLY A 93 22.64 4.16 36.41
N GLN A 94 21.35 4.01 36.13
CA GLN A 94 20.56 2.86 36.61
C GLN A 94 20.80 1.59 35.79
N ILE A 95 21.32 1.75 34.56
CA ILE A 95 21.72 0.64 33.69
C ILE A 95 23.08 0.95 33.05
N THR A 96 23.84 -0.08 32.66
CA THR A 96 25.15 0.05 32.01
C THR A 96 25.02 0.48 30.55
N ALA A 97 24.06 -0.09 29.80
CA ALA A 97 23.72 0.30 28.42
C ALA A 97 24.90 0.34 27.44
N ALA A 98 25.86 -0.57 27.58
CA ALA A 98 26.97 -0.67 26.63
C ALA A 98 26.47 -1.09 25.24
N GLY A 99 26.83 -0.33 24.19
CA GLY A 99 26.45 -0.61 22.81
C GLY A 99 24.98 -0.31 22.49
N ILE A 100 24.26 0.43 23.34
CA ILE A 100 22.86 0.82 23.09
C ILE A 100 22.71 1.66 21.80
N GLU A 101 23.76 2.39 21.44
CA GLU A 101 23.91 3.17 20.22
C GLU A 101 23.98 2.33 18.94
N GLU A 102 24.27 1.03 19.04
CA GLU A 102 24.34 0.11 17.89
C GLU A 102 22.94 -0.33 17.42
N PHE A 103 21.89 0.01 18.16
CA PHE A 103 20.52 -0.43 17.92
C PHE A 103 19.57 0.73 17.67
N ILE A 104 18.60 0.50 16.78
CA ILE A 104 17.34 1.26 16.79
C ILE A 104 16.39 0.60 17.79
N ILE A 105 15.86 1.36 18.74
CA ILE A 105 14.97 0.84 19.79
C ILE A 105 13.68 1.64 19.75
N MET A 106 12.54 0.97 19.58
CA MET A 106 11.23 1.60 19.47
C MET A 106 10.15 0.74 20.11
N GLY A 107 9.12 1.37 20.67
CA GLY A 107 8.00 0.70 21.31
C GLY A 107 7.18 1.64 22.16
N GLU A 108 5.86 1.46 22.17
CA GLU A 108 4.96 2.16 23.10
C GLU A 108 4.89 1.42 24.43
N LEU A 109 4.97 2.15 25.55
CA LEU A 109 4.91 1.56 26.88
C LEU A 109 3.48 1.60 27.44
N SER A 110 3.03 0.44 27.90
CA SER A 110 1.92 0.33 28.84
C SER A 110 2.38 0.72 30.26
N LEU A 111 1.43 1.08 31.12
CA LEU A 111 1.74 1.55 32.47
C LEU A 111 2.43 0.50 33.36
N ASP A 112 2.34 -0.78 33.03
CA ASP A 112 2.97 -1.92 33.70
C ASP A 112 4.36 -2.28 33.12
N GLY A 113 4.81 -1.56 32.08
CA GLY A 113 6.05 -1.84 31.36
C GLY A 113 5.91 -2.78 30.17
N GLY A 114 4.71 -3.29 29.89
CA GLY A 114 4.43 -4.03 28.66
C GLY A 114 4.61 -3.16 27.41
N LEU A 115 4.94 -3.78 26.28
CA LEU A 115 5.15 -3.10 25.01
C LEU A 115 3.98 -3.29 24.05
N LEU A 116 3.50 -2.19 23.50
CA LEU A 116 2.45 -2.15 22.48
C LEU A 116 3.06 -1.98 21.08
N PRO A 117 2.42 -2.58 20.05
CA PRO A 117 2.93 -2.55 18.70
C PRO A 117 2.95 -1.13 18.11
N ILE A 118 3.95 -0.87 17.29
CA ILE A 118 4.12 0.38 16.55
C ILE A 118 3.82 0.18 15.05
N LYS A 119 3.63 1.28 14.33
CA LYS A 119 3.39 1.30 12.88
C LYS A 119 4.67 1.63 12.12
N GLY A 120 4.74 1.26 10.83
CA GLY A 120 5.86 1.63 9.98
C GLY A 120 7.15 0.83 10.25
N VAL A 121 7.06 -0.40 10.73
CA VAL A 121 8.24 -1.16 11.18
C VAL A 121 9.16 -1.53 10.02
N LEU A 122 8.61 -1.97 8.88
CA LEU A 122 9.39 -2.33 7.69
C LEU A 122 10.27 -1.18 7.19
N PRO A 123 9.76 0.06 6.95
CA PRO A 123 10.63 1.15 6.54
C PRO A 123 11.68 1.50 7.61
N ILE A 124 11.36 1.38 8.91
CA ILE A 124 12.34 1.57 9.99
C ILE A 124 13.46 0.54 9.92
N ALA A 125 13.14 -0.75 9.76
CA ALA A 125 14.12 -1.82 9.64
C ALA A 125 15.00 -1.66 8.39
N ILE A 126 14.40 -1.27 7.26
CA ILE A 126 15.15 -0.98 6.03
C ILE A 126 16.14 0.17 6.24
N LYS A 127 15.70 1.24 6.92
CA LYS A 127 16.54 2.38 7.26
C LYS A 127 17.67 2.01 8.24
N ALA A 128 17.37 1.18 9.23
CA ALA A 128 18.35 0.66 10.18
C ALA A 128 19.50 -0.08 9.46
N ARG A 129 19.14 -0.95 8.51
CA ARG A 129 20.11 -1.67 7.69
C ARG A 129 20.90 -0.74 6.78
N GLU A 130 20.25 0.21 6.11
CA GLU A 130 20.91 1.21 5.25
C GLU A 130 21.96 2.04 6.01
N GLU A 131 21.68 2.38 7.26
CA GLU A 131 22.60 3.12 8.14
C GLU A 131 23.56 2.23 8.93
N CYS A 132 23.59 0.92 8.62
CA CYS A 132 24.52 -0.06 9.21
C CYS A 132 24.39 -0.21 10.74
N PHE A 133 23.19 -0.02 11.29
CA PHE A 133 22.92 -0.43 12.68
C PHE A 133 23.08 -1.95 12.81
N ARG A 134 23.57 -2.41 13.96
CA ARG A 134 23.69 -3.84 14.26
C ARG A 134 22.34 -4.53 14.28
N GLY A 135 21.34 -3.88 14.88
CA GLY A 135 20.01 -4.44 15.00
C GLY A 135 18.93 -3.47 15.39
N ILE A 136 17.74 -4.02 15.59
CA ILE A 136 16.55 -3.31 16.01
C ILE A 136 15.84 -4.07 17.15
N ILE A 137 15.40 -3.34 18.17
CA ILE A 137 14.64 -3.87 19.31
C ILE A 137 13.23 -3.29 19.26
N LEU A 138 12.22 -4.17 19.19
CA LEU A 138 10.82 -3.83 18.94
C LEU A 138 9.87 -4.64 19.83
N PRO A 139 8.59 -4.22 19.95
CA PRO A 139 7.54 -5.05 20.52
C PRO A 139 7.47 -6.39 19.79
N LYS A 140 7.26 -7.49 20.53
CA LYS A 140 7.24 -8.86 20.00
C LYS A 140 6.31 -9.02 18.78
N GLN A 141 5.19 -8.30 18.76
CA GLN A 141 4.18 -8.34 17.70
C GLN A 141 4.66 -7.72 16.37
N ASN A 142 5.69 -6.87 16.40
CA ASN A 142 6.23 -6.20 15.21
C ASN A 142 7.38 -6.94 14.55
N VAL A 143 7.95 -7.93 15.23
CA VAL A 143 9.22 -8.57 14.86
C VAL A 143 9.14 -9.24 13.49
N ARG A 144 8.00 -9.88 13.17
CA ARG A 144 7.82 -10.57 11.89
C ARG A 144 7.96 -9.63 10.71
N GLU A 145 7.55 -8.37 10.87
CA GLU A 145 7.63 -7.36 9.83
C GLU A 145 9.08 -6.88 9.62
N ALA A 146 9.82 -6.65 10.72
CA ALA A 146 11.22 -6.24 10.66
C ALA A 146 12.15 -7.36 10.15
N ALA A 147 11.89 -8.61 10.52
CA ALA A 147 12.74 -9.76 10.20
C ALA A 147 12.79 -10.12 8.70
N ILE A 148 11.98 -9.46 7.87
CA ILE A 148 12.05 -9.56 6.40
C ILE A 148 13.33 -8.91 5.85
N VAL A 149 13.85 -7.92 6.57
CA VAL A 149 15.07 -7.21 6.18
C VAL A 149 16.26 -8.12 6.49
N SER A 150 16.87 -8.66 5.43
CA SER A 150 18.11 -9.42 5.53
C SER A 150 19.23 -8.57 6.12
N ASP A 151 20.19 -9.23 6.78
CA ASP A 151 21.40 -8.62 7.34
C ASP A 151 21.13 -7.57 8.44
N LEU A 152 20.02 -7.70 9.16
CA LEU A 152 19.70 -6.94 10.38
C LEU A 152 19.41 -7.92 11.53
N GLU A 153 19.92 -7.65 12.74
CA GLU A 153 19.51 -8.39 13.93
C GLU A 153 18.17 -7.84 14.44
N VAL A 154 17.13 -8.68 14.51
CA VAL A 154 15.80 -8.26 14.96
C VAL A 154 15.46 -8.96 16.27
N TYR A 155 15.19 -8.15 17.29
CA TYR A 155 14.85 -8.61 18.64
C TYR A 155 13.43 -8.17 19.03
N GLY A 156 12.68 -9.14 19.54
CA GLY A 156 11.31 -8.95 20.01
C GLY A 156 11.20 -9.03 21.50
N VAL A 157 10.60 -8.02 22.11
CA VAL A 157 10.41 -7.95 23.56
C VAL A 157 8.94 -7.69 23.90
N GLU A 158 8.47 -8.28 24.98
CA GLU A 158 7.10 -8.07 25.49
C GLU A 158 7.09 -7.01 26.60
N ASN A 159 8.20 -6.86 27.32
CA ASN A 159 8.34 -5.91 28.41
C ASN A 159 9.69 -5.18 28.36
N ILE A 160 9.70 -3.90 28.77
CA ILE A 160 10.93 -3.11 28.89
C ILE A 160 12.00 -3.76 29.78
N ARG A 161 11.60 -4.57 30.76
CA ARG A 161 12.53 -5.30 31.63
C ARG A 161 13.49 -6.18 30.84
N GLU A 162 13.03 -6.85 29.79
CA GLU A 162 13.87 -7.71 28.95
C GLU A 162 15.01 -6.92 28.30
N VAL A 163 14.71 -5.69 27.83
CA VAL A 163 15.71 -4.80 27.23
C VAL A 163 16.71 -4.32 28.29
N VAL A 164 16.23 -4.00 29.48
CA VAL A 164 17.10 -3.60 30.60
C VAL A 164 18.04 -4.74 31.00
N ASP A 165 17.51 -5.96 31.12
CA ASP A 165 18.28 -7.15 31.51
C ASP A 165 19.34 -7.50 30.44
N TYR A 166 19.02 -7.32 29.15
CA TYR A 166 19.99 -7.46 28.05
C TYR A 166 21.20 -6.52 28.23
N PHE A 167 20.94 -5.24 28.52
CA PHE A 167 22.00 -4.23 28.65
C PHE A 167 22.73 -4.22 30.01
N ASN A 168 22.20 -4.87 31.04
CA ASN A 168 22.79 -4.94 32.39
C ASN A 168 23.42 -6.28 32.72
N ALA A 169 22.68 -7.37 32.49
CA ALA A 169 23.01 -8.71 32.94
C ALA A 169 23.56 -9.60 31.81
N GLY A 170 23.56 -9.10 30.57
CA GLY A 170 23.95 -9.87 29.39
C GLY A 170 22.98 -11.00 29.08
N SER A 171 21.74 -10.94 29.60
CA SER A 171 20.67 -11.89 29.25
C SER A 171 20.42 -11.80 27.74
N PRO A 172 20.68 -12.85 26.96
CA PRO A 172 20.59 -12.76 25.51
C PRO A 172 19.13 -12.59 25.08
N LEU A 173 18.87 -11.65 24.18
CA LEU A 173 17.59 -11.57 23.47
C LEU A 173 17.60 -12.59 22.33
N GLU A 174 16.47 -13.28 22.14
CA GLU A 174 16.33 -14.23 21.05
C GLU A 174 16.20 -13.48 19.71
N ARG A 175 17.17 -13.69 18.83
CA ARG A 175 17.12 -13.15 17.47
C ARG A 175 16.03 -13.86 16.68
N THR A 176 15.16 -13.08 16.05
CA THR A 176 14.15 -13.63 15.14
C THR A 176 14.67 -13.61 13.70
N THR A 177 14.57 -14.75 13.03
CA THR A 177 14.94 -14.93 11.63
C THR A 177 13.76 -15.50 10.86
N ILE A 178 13.43 -14.93 9.71
CA ILE A 178 12.37 -15.42 8.83
C ILE A 178 12.98 -15.79 7.48
N ASP A 179 12.59 -16.96 6.97
CA ASP A 179 12.87 -17.32 5.58
C ASP A 179 11.83 -16.64 4.68
N VAL A 180 12.20 -15.44 4.23
CA VAL A 180 11.36 -14.60 3.37
C VAL A 180 10.97 -15.32 2.08
N ARG A 181 11.87 -16.12 1.49
CA ARG A 181 11.60 -16.80 0.23
C ARG A 181 10.55 -17.88 0.42
N ARG A 182 10.65 -18.65 1.50
CA ARG A 182 9.68 -19.69 1.83
C ARG A 182 8.30 -19.09 2.13
N GLU A 183 8.23 -18.06 2.96
CA GLU A 183 6.94 -17.43 3.30
C GLU A 183 6.28 -16.76 2.08
N PHE A 184 7.10 -16.20 1.18
CA PHE A 184 6.62 -15.71 -0.10
C PHE A 184 6.04 -16.85 -0.95
N GLN A 185 6.78 -17.94 -1.16
CA GLN A 185 6.32 -19.06 -1.99
C GLN A 185 5.07 -19.76 -1.46
N GLU A 186 4.95 -19.94 -0.14
CA GLU A 186 3.82 -20.64 0.49
C GLU A 186 2.50 -19.86 0.35
N ARG A 187 2.54 -18.52 0.31
CA ARG A 187 1.33 -17.65 0.33
C ARG A 187 1.02 -16.92 -0.96
N VAL A 188 1.80 -17.08 -2.04
CA VAL A 188 1.60 -16.35 -3.31
C VAL A 188 0.32 -16.77 -4.06
N PHE A 189 -0.29 -17.92 -3.72
CA PHE A 189 -1.40 -18.50 -4.46
C PHE A 189 -2.70 -18.72 -3.67
N GLU A 190 -2.79 -18.22 -2.44
CA GLU A 190 -4.05 -18.27 -1.70
C GLU A 190 -4.99 -17.14 -2.13
N PHE A 191 -6.00 -17.49 -2.93
CA PHE A 191 -7.04 -16.56 -3.34
C PHE A 191 -8.40 -17.01 -2.82
N PRO A 192 -9.24 -16.08 -2.29
CA PRO A 192 -10.57 -16.43 -1.83
C PRO A 192 -11.59 -16.66 -2.95
N ASN A 193 -11.28 -16.26 -4.20
CA ASN A 193 -12.18 -16.36 -5.34
C ASN A 193 -11.45 -17.02 -6.53
N ASP A 194 -12.18 -17.71 -7.41
CA ASP A 194 -11.61 -18.32 -8.62
C ASP A 194 -12.51 -18.08 -9.85
N PHE A 195 -11.92 -17.96 -11.04
CA PHE A 195 -12.63 -17.80 -12.31
C PHE A 195 -13.47 -19.02 -12.71
N SER A 196 -13.19 -20.20 -12.15
CA SER A 196 -13.97 -21.42 -12.40
C SER A 196 -15.41 -21.33 -11.90
N GLU A 197 -15.69 -20.38 -11.01
CA GLU A 197 -17.04 -20.06 -10.53
C GLU A 197 -17.82 -19.15 -11.49
N VAL A 198 -17.14 -18.52 -12.46
CA VAL A 198 -17.75 -17.65 -13.46
C VAL A 198 -18.30 -18.49 -14.62
N LYS A 199 -19.62 -18.51 -14.75
CA LYS A 199 -20.31 -19.21 -15.83
C LYS A 199 -20.57 -18.27 -17.01
N GLY A 200 -20.30 -18.77 -18.21
CA GLY A 200 -20.41 -17.99 -19.45
C GLY A 200 -19.44 -16.80 -19.49
N GLN A 201 -19.81 -15.77 -20.25
CA GLN A 201 -19.06 -14.50 -20.39
C GLN A 201 -17.63 -14.67 -20.93
N GLU A 202 -17.45 -15.60 -21.88
CA GLU A 202 -16.13 -15.91 -22.45
C GLU A 202 -15.44 -14.69 -23.06
N THR A 203 -16.18 -13.80 -23.70
CA THR A 203 -15.65 -12.52 -24.21
C THR A 203 -15.11 -11.64 -23.10
N ALA A 204 -15.81 -11.53 -21.96
CA ALA A 204 -15.37 -10.73 -20.83
C ALA A 204 -14.14 -11.34 -20.13
N LYS A 205 -14.12 -12.67 -19.95
CA LYS A 205 -12.96 -13.41 -19.44
C LYS A 205 -11.73 -13.19 -20.33
N ARG A 206 -11.91 -13.30 -21.65
CA ARG A 206 -10.84 -13.09 -22.62
C ARG A 206 -10.31 -11.67 -22.59
N ALA A 207 -11.20 -10.68 -22.52
CA ALA A 207 -10.80 -9.28 -22.41
C ALA A 207 -10.04 -9.00 -21.10
N MET A 208 -10.46 -9.59 -19.97
CA MET A 208 -9.73 -9.51 -18.71
C MET A 208 -8.36 -10.20 -18.75
N GLU A 209 -8.24 -11.33 -19.44
CA GLU A 209 -6.95 -11.99 -19.67
C GLU A 209 -5.99 -11.09 -20.46
N VAL A 210 -6.47 -10.46 -21.54
CA VAL A 210 -5.68 -9.51 -22.34
C VAL A 210 -5.28 -8.31 -21.48
N ALA A 211 -6.21 -7.78 -20.68
CA ALA A 211 -5.95 -6.66 -19.80
C ALA A 211 -4.89 -6.98 -18.74
N ALA A 212 -4.98 -8.15 -18.10
CA ALA A 212 -4.01 -8.63 -17.12
C ALA A 212 -2.62 -8.83 -17.76
N ALA A 213 -2.57 -9.38 -18.96
CA ALA A 213 -1.34 -9.58 -19.73
C ALA A 213 -0.66 -8.25 -20.08
N GLY A 214 -1.40 -7.25 -20.53
CA GLY A 214 -0.84 -5.95 -20.92
C GLY A 214 -0.74 -4.91 -19.79
N GLY A 215 -1.40 -5.14 -18.65
CA GLY A 215 -1.49 -4.16 -17.56
C GLY A 215 -2.43 -2.99 -17.86
N HIS A 216 -3.49 -3.26 -18.62
CA HIS A 216 -4.45 -2.27 -19.13
C HIS A 216 -5.55 -1.94 -18.13
N ASN A 217 -6.02 -0.70 -18.14
CA ASN A 217 -7.19 -0.29 -17.38
C ASN A 217 -8.47 -0.73 -18.10
N ILE A 218 -9.46 -1.21 -17.34
CA ILE A 218 -10.70 -1.75 -17.92
C ILE A 218 -11.94 -1.12 -17.32
N ILE A 219 -13.01 -1.05 -18.11
CA ILE A 219 -14.36 -0.73 -17.63
C ILE A 219 -15.37 -1.80 -18.06
N LEU A 220 -16.17 -2.26 -17.10
CA LEU A 220 -17.24 -3.23 -17.30
C LEU A 220 -18.58 -2.50 -17.44
N ILE A 221 -19.17 -2.56 -18.62
CA ILE A 221 -20.44 -1.89 -18.94
C ILE A 221 -21.51 -2.96 -19.07
N GLY A 222 -22.55 -2.92 -18.25
CA GLY A 222 -23.63 -3.89 -18.36
C GLY A 222 -24.75 -3.68 -17.36
N PRO A 223 -25.89 -4.36 -17.52
CA PRO A 223 -27.03 -4.17 -16.65
C PRO A 223 -26.81 -4.70 -15.22
N PRO A 224 -27.67 -4.33 -14.26
CA PRO A 224 -27.63 -4.92 -12.93
C PRO A 224 -27.79 -6.43 -13.00
N GLY A 225 -27.06 -7.15 -12.14
CA GLY A 225 -27.06 -8.61 -12.09
C GLY A 225 -26.21 -9.31 -13.17
N SER A 226 -25.50 -8.58 -14.04
CA SER A 226 -24.61 -9.19 -15.03
C SER A 226 -23.28 -9.70 -14.47
N GLY A 227 -23.04 -9.63 -13.16
CA GLY A 227 -21.84 -10.19 -12.53
C GLY A 227 -20.57 -9.31 -12.63
N LYS A 228 -20.69 -8.01 -12.94
CA LYS A 228 -19.55 -7.08 -13.04
C LYS A 228 -18.62 -7.09 -11.81
N THR A 229 -19.17 -6.90 -10.62
CA THR A 229 -18.44 -6.95 -9.34
C THR A 229 -17.85 -8.33 -9.08
N MET A 230 -18.53 -9.38 -9.53
CA MET A 230 -18.12 -10.78 -9.37
C MET A 230 -16.88 -11.07 -10.23
N LEU A 231 -16.87 -10.61 -11.49
CA LEU A 231 -15.69 -10.67 -12.35
C LEU A 231 -14.53 -9.83 -11.80
N ALA A 232 -14.79 -8.58 -11.41
CA ALA A 232 -13.75 -7.64 -10.95
C ALA A 232 -12.97 -8.18 -9.74
N LYS A 233 -13.65 -8.77 -8.75
CA LYS A 233 -13.01 -9.38 -7.56
C LYS A 233 -12.09 -10.56 -7.87
N ARG A 234 -12.18 -11.14 -9.07
CA ARG A 234 -11.34 -12.26 -9.52
C ARG A 234 -10.12 -11.82 -10.32
N VAL A 235 -10.07 -10.57 -10.80
CA VAL A 235 -8.92 -10.03 -11.56
C VAL A 235 -7.58 -10.26 -10.83
N PRO A 236 -7.43 -10.04 -9.51
CA PRO A 236 -6.16 -10.30 -8.82
C PRO A 236 -5.64 -11.73 -8.95
N THR A 237 -6.53 -12.70 -9.19
CA THR A 237 -6.17 -14.14 -9.26
C THR A 237 -5.48 -14.53 -10.55
N ILE A 238 -5.67 -13.74 -11.62
CA ILE A 238 -5.09 -13.95 -12.96
C ILE A 238 -3.92 -13.03 -13.26
N LEU A 239 -3.68 -12.03 -12.41
CA LEU A 239 -2.52 -11.17 -12.54
C LEU A 239 -1.21 -11.95 -12.28
N PRO A 240 -0.08 -11.50 -12.86
CA PRO A 240 1.23 -12.01 -12.47
C PRO A 240 1.42 -11.89 -10.95
N PRO A 241 2.12 -12.81 -10.27
CA PRO A 241 2.41 -12.65 -8.86
C PRO A 241 3.27 -11.40 -8.63
N LEU A 242 3.32 -10.94 -7.38
CA LEU A 242 4.27 -9.89 -7.00
C LEU A 242 5.71 -10.42 -7.18
N THR A 243 6.63 -9.54 -7.55
CA THR A 243 8.06 -9.77 -7.32
C THR A 243 8.38 -9.45 -5.87
N LEU A 244 9.53 -9.92 -5.36
CA LEU A 244 9.97 -9.59 -4.00
C LEU A 244 10.08 -8.07 -3.78
N ARG A 245 10.53 -7.34 -4.81
CA ARG A 245 10.63 -5.87 -4.77
C ARG A 245 9.25 -5.21 -4.67
N GLU A 246 8.31 -5.59 -5.55
CA GLU A 246 6.93 -5.08 -5.49
C GLU A 246 6.27 -5.42 -4.15
N ALA A 247 6.51 -6.63 -3.63
CA ALA A 247 5.99 -7.07 -2.34
C ALA A 247 6.50 -6.21 -1.19
N LEU A 248 7.79 -5.88 -1.16
CA LEU A 248 8.39 -4.97 -0.17
C LEU A 248 7.82 -3.55 -0.29
N GLU A 249 7.71 -3.02 -1.51
CA GLU A 249 7.14 -1.68 -1.77
C GLU A 249 5.67 -1.60 -1.32
N THR A 250 4.83 -2.57 -1.68
CA THR A 250 3.44 -2.63 -1.23
C THR A 250 3.35 -2.80 0.28
N THR A 251 4.20 -3.65 0.89
CA THR A 251 4.21 -3.85 2.34
C THR A 251 4.60 -2.58 3.09
N LYS A 252 5.56 -1.78 2.60
CA LYS A 252 5.89 -0.47 3.20
C LYS A 252 4.67 0.44 3.34
N ILE A 253 3.83 0.51 2.32
CA ILE A 253 2.65 1.39 2.32
C ILE A 253 1.63 0.92 3.37
N HIS A 254 1.36 -0.38 3.43
CA HIS A 254 0.39 -0.94 4.38
C HIS A 254 0.92 -0.90 5.82
N SER A 255 2.23 -1.02 6.00
CA SER A 255 2.92 -0.87 7.28
C SER A 255 2.71 0.53 7.87
N VAL A 256 2.92 1.57 7.06
CA VAL A 256 2.69 2.97 7.47
C VAL A 256 1.22 3.22 7.76
N ALA A 257 0.32 2.64 6.96
CA ALA A 257 -1.12 2.70 7.20
C ALA A 257 -1.57 1.94 8.47
N GLY A 258 -0.72 1.10 9.05
CA GLY A 258 -1.08 0.20 10.16
C GLY A 258 -2.13 -0.84 9.75
N LYS A 259 -2.14 -1.25 8.48
CA LYS A 259 -3.07 -2.24 7.92
C LYS A 259 -2.46 -3.65 7.80
N ILE A 260 -1.22 -3.83 8.22
CA ILE A 260 -0.57 -5.16 8.30
C ILE A 260 -1.06 -5.85 9.57
N GLY A 261 -1.60 -7.06 9.43
CA GLY A 261 -1.98 -7.90 10.56
C GLY A 261 -0.75 -8.50 11.26
N THR A 262 -0.88 -8.87 12.54
CA THR A 262 0.22 -9.40 13.36
C THR A 262 0.85 -10.70 12.81
N GLU A 263 0.11 -11.46 11.99
CA GLU A 263 0.55 -12.72 11.37
C GLU A 263 1.11 -12.57 9.94
N THR A 264 1.08 -11.36 9.39
CA THR A 264 1.51 -11.09 8.01
C THR A 264 2.83 -10.34 8.05
N SER A 265 3.93 -11.00 7.68
CA SER A 265 5.21 -10.32 7.48
C SER A 265 5.17 -9.51 6.17
N LEU A 266 4.78 -10.16 5.07
CA LEU A 266 4.92 -9.64 3.72
C LEU A 266 3.62 -9.78 2.92
N MET A 267 3.29 -8.76 2.13
CA MET A 267 2.21 -8.83 1.16
C MET A 267 2.61 -9.75 -0.01
N THR A 268 2.02 -10.93 -0.10
CA THR A 268 2.30 -11.93 -1.16
C THR A 268 1.28 -11.89 -2.29
N VAL A 269 0.08 -11.36 -2.02
CA VAL A 269 -1.02 -11.24 -2.97
C VAL A 269 -1.21 -9.77 -3.35
N ARG A 270 -1.49 -9.52 -4.63
CA ARG A 270 -1.78 -8.17 -5.14
C ARG A 270 -3.02 -7.60 -4.42
N PRO A 271 -2.94 -6.39 -3.82
CA PRO A 271 -4.04 -5.82 -3.07
C PRO A 271 -5.23 -5.53 -3.99
N PHE A 272 -6.45 -5.74 -3.48
CA PHE A 272 -7.69 -5.34 -4.14
C PHE A 272 -8.40 -4.31 -3.26
N ARG A 273 -8.52 -3.07 -3.75
CA ARG A 273 -9.19 -1.97 -3.05
C ARG A 273 -10.49 -1.63 -3.75
N SER A 274 -11.58 -1.52 -2.99
CA SER A 274 -12.92 -1.26 -3.49
C SER A 274 -13.59 -0.17 -2.64
N PRO A 275 -13.15 1.09 -2.76
CA PRO A 275 -13.76 2.19 -2.03
C PRO A 275 -15.24 2.34 -2.39
N HIS A 276 -16.07 2.72 -1.41
CA HIS A 276 -17.47 3.03 -1.66
C HIS A 276 -17.59 4.42 -2.34
N HIS A 277 -18.61 4.64 -3.17
CA HIS A 277 -18.80 5.89 -3.93
C HIS A 277 -18.98 7.15 -3.07
N THR A 278 -19.23 6.99 -1.76
CA THR A 278 -19.29 8.08 -0.77
C THR A 278 -17.91 8.54 -0.26
N ILE A 279 -16.82 7.95 -0.75
CA ILE A 279 -15.45 8.29 -0.35
C ILE A 279 -15.15 9.78 -0.57
N SER A 280 -14.36 10.36 0.33
CA SER A 280 -13.87 11.73 0.20
C SER A 280 -12.57 11.78 -0.60
N ASP A 281 -12.26 12.95 -1.17
CA ASP A 281 -10.99 13.19 -1.89
C ASP A 281 -9.78 12.83 -1.01
N VAL A 282 -9.84 13.15 0.29
CA VAL A 282 -8.77 12.86 1.25
C VAL A 282 -8.63 11.37 1.54
N ALA A 283 -9.73 10.61 1.63
CA ALA A 283 -9.64 9.17 1.87
C ALA A 283 -9.16 8.41 0.63
N LEU A 284 -9.48 8.89 -0.58
CA LEU A 284 -9.04 8.26 -1.82
C LEU A 284 -7.55 8.51 -2.08
N VAL A 285 -7.14 9.78 -2.04
CA VAL A 285 -5.77 10.22 -2.38
C VAL A 285 -4.81 10.03 -1.21
N GLY A 286 -5.32 10.23 0.00
CA GLY A 286 -4.54 10.29 1.23
C GLY A 286 -4.47 11.71 1.81
N GLY A 287 -3.78 11.82 2.94
CA GLY A 287 -3.56 13.06 3.67
C GLY A 287 -4.27 13.09 5.02
N GLY A 288 -4.68 14.29 5.45
CA GLY A 288 -5.20 14.56 6.79
C GLY A 288 -4.29 15.53 7.55
N SER A 289 -4.47 15.62 8.87
CA SER A 289 -3.54 16.36 9.74
C SER A 289 -2.11 15.81 9.66
N TYR A 290 -2.02 14.51 9.36
CA TYR A 290 -0.78 13.75 9.19
C TYR A 290 -0.83 13.05 7.84
N PRO A 291 0.27 13.06 7.07
CA PRO A 291 0.30 12.40 5.76
C PRO A 291 0.11 10.90 5.94
N GLN A 292 -1.02 10.38 5.48
CA GLN A 292 -1.31 8.95 5.42
C GLN A 292 -1.64 8.56 3.98
N PRO A 293 -1.28 7.33 3.54
CA PRO A 293 -1.62 6.84 2.22
C PRO A 293 -3.14 6.66 2.08
N GLY A 294 -3.69 7.05 0.92
CA GLY A 294 -5.10 6.83 0.58
C GLY A 294 -5.37 5.46 -0.05
N GLU A 295 -6.64 5.21 -0.41
CA GLU A 295 -7.05 3.98 -1.09
C GLU A 295 -6.31 3.74 -2.42
N ILE A 296 -5.92 4.80 -3.14
CA ILE A 296 -5.12 4.70 -4.37
C ILE A 296 -3.75 4.08 -4.07
N SER A 297 -3.02 4.63 -3.09
CA SER A 297 -1.69 4.13 -2.73
C SER A 297 -1.76 2.74 -2.08
N LEU A 298 -2.83 2.46 -1.35
CA LEU A 298 -3.08 1.12 -0.81
C LEU A 298 -3.40 0.06 -1.87
N ALA A 299 -3.77 0.48 -3.08
CA ALA A 299 -3.95 -0.38 -4.25
C ALA A 299 -2.65 -0.59 -5.05
N HIS A 300 -1.52 -0.03 -4.60
CA HIS A 300 -0.24 -0.12 -5.30
C HIS A 300 0.21 -1.58 -5.54
N ASN A 301 0.70 -1.83 -6.75
CA ASN A 301 0.98 -3.13 -7.37
C ASN A 301 -0.22 -4.08 -7.40
N GLY A 302 -1.45 -3.56 -7.33
CA GLY A 302 -2.66 -4.36 -7.35
C GLY A 302 -3.78 -3.73 -8.18
N VAL A 303 -5.00 -3.83 -7.67
CA VAL A 303 -6.22 -3.45 -8.38
C VAL A 303 -6.99 -2.43 -7.55
N LEU A 304 -7.35 -1.31 -8.17
CA LEU A 304 -8.35 -0.38 -7.66
C LEU A 304 -9.66 -0.61 -8.40
N PHE A 305 -10.68 -1.05 -7.69
CA PHE A 305 -12.01 -1.31 -8.21
C PHE A 305 -12.97 -0.17 -7.88
N LEU A 306 -13.57 0.43 -8.90
CA LEU A 306 -14.62 1.43 -8.75
C LEU A 306 -15.95 0.84 -9.23
N ASP A 307 -16.78 0.39 -8.28
CA ASP A 307 -18.13 -0.09 -8.57
C ASP A 307 -19.07 1.08 -8.84
N GLU A 308 -19.92 0.97 -9.85
CA GLU A 308 -20.84 2.05 -10.24
C GLU A 308 -20.13 3.41 -10.40
N MET A 309 -19.08 3.45 -11.22
CA MET A 309 -18.19 4.62 -11.39
C MET A 309 -18.93 5.96 -11.57
N PRO A 310 -20.06 6.06 -12.30
CA PRO A 310 -20.84 7.31 -12.39
C PRO A 310 -21.50 7.77 -11.08
N GLU A 311 -21.58 6.95 -10.04
CA GLU A 311 -22.11 7.37 -8.73
C GLU A 311 -21.08 8.09 -7.86
N PHE A 312 -19.80 8.02 -8.23
CA PHE A 312 -18.77 8.81 -7.56
C PHE A 312 -18.93 10.30 -7.84
N LYS A 313 -18.52 11.12 -6.87
CA LYS A 313 -18.42 12.57 -7.08
C LYS A 313 -17.41 12.85 -8.20
N ARG A 314 -17.75 13.79 -9.08
CA ARG A 314 -16.87 14.18 -10.19
C ARG A 314 -15.47 14.60 -9.72
N THR A 315 -15.37 15.34 -8.61
CA THR A 315 -14.07 15.76 -8.04
C THR A 315 -13.16 14.58 -7.73
N VAL A 316 -13.71 13.52 -7.13
CA VAL A 316 -13.01 12.30 -6.76
C VAL A 316 -12.44 11.61 -8.01
N LEU A 317 -13.24 11.51 -9.08
CA LEU A 317 -12.83 10.92 -10.35
C LEU A 317 -11.77 11.76 -11.08
N GLU A 318 -11.87 13.09 -11.04
CA GLU A 318 -10.89 13.97 -11.68
C GLU A 318 -9.50 13.90 -11.05
N VAL A 319 -9.43 13.66 -9.73
CA VAL A 319 -8.16 13.49 -9.02
C VAL A 319 -7.46 12.19 -9.42
N MET A 320 -8.18 11.18 -9.92
CA MET A 320 -7.59 9.91 -10.38
C MET A 320 -6.70 10.05 -11.61
N ARG A 321 -6.85 11.12 -12.40
CA ARG A 321 -6.17 11.26 -13.69
C ARG A 321 -4.65 11.24 -13.56
N GLN A 322 -4.11 11.95 -12.58
CA GLN A 322 -2.67 12.02 -12.33
C GLN A 322 -2.12 10.64 -11.89
N PRO A 323 -2.68 9.95 -10.88
CA PRO A 323 -2.22 8.60 -10.53
C PRO A 323 -2.29 7.59 -11.68
N LEU A 324 -3.28 7.70 -12.58
CA LEU A 324 -3.39 6.79 -13.74
C LEU A 324 -2.29 7.02 -14.79
N GLU A 325 -1.67 8.20 -14.82
CA GLU A 325 -0.57 8.53 -15.75
C GLU A 325 0.80 8.40 -15.06
N ASP A 326 1.00 9.13 -13.97
CA ASP A 326 2.30 9.26 -13.30
C ASP A 326 2.59 8.08 -12.38
N ARG A 327 1.56 7.32 -11.98
CA ARG A 327 1.66 6.19 -11.02
C ARG A 327 2.23 6.58 -9.66
N GLU A 328 2.12 7.85 -9.33
CA GLU A 328 2.50 8.44 -8.05
C GLU A 328 1.43 9.48 -7.67
N VAL A 329 1.30 9.70 -6.37
CA VAL A 329 0.42 10.71 -5.80
C VAL A 329 1.25 11.62 -4.91
N THR A 330 1.34 12.89 -5.30
CA THR A 330 1.96 13.93 -4.48
C THR A 330 0.92 14.63 -3.62
N ILE A 331 1.06 14.51 -2.31
CA ILE A 331 0.24 15.21 -1.34
C ILE A 331 1.03 16.41 -0.85
N SER A 332 0.67 17.59 -1.35
CA SER A 332 1.22 18.87 -0.88
C SER A 332 0.21 19.58 0.04
N ARG A 333 0.65 19.90 1.26
CA ARG A 333 -0.09 20.67 2.26
C ARG A 333 0.86 21.70 2.88
N ALA A 334 0.30 22.70 3.56
CA ALA A 334 1.07 23.81 4.13
C ALA A 334 2.23 23.41 5.07
N LYS A 335 2.23 22.18 5.60
CA LYS A 335 3.23 21.69 6.57
C LYS A 335 4.08 20.52 6.07
N PHE A 336 3.76 19.93 4.92
CA PHE A 336 4.48 18.77 4.40
C PHE A 336 4.19 18.56 2.91
N THR A 337 5.15 17.97 2.22
CA THR A 337 4.98 17.41 0.88
C THR A 337 5.46 15.98 0.91
N VAL A 338 4.60 15.05 0.54
CA VAL A 338 4.90 13.62 0.57
C VAL A 338 4.43 13.00 -0.72
N ASN A 339 5.27 12.12 -1.27
CA ASN A 339 4.90 11.31 -2.40
C ASN A 339 4.56 9.88 -1.97
N TYR A 340 3.50 9.34 -2.56
CA TYR A 340 3.10 7.95 -2.40
C TYR A 340 3.05 7.26 -3.76
N PRO A 341 3.62 6.05 -3.89
CA PRO A 341 3.47 5.26 -5.10
C PRO A 341 2.02 4.83 -5.29
N ALA A 342 1.60 4.78 -6.55
CA ALA A 342 0.22 4.56 -6.97
C ALA A 342 0.15 3.83 -8.34
N SER A 343 1.09 2.91 -8.60
CA SER A 343 0.95 1.99 -9.74
C SER A 343 -0.11 0.94 -9.43
N PHE A 344 -1.29 1.02 -10.04
CA PHE A 344 -2.37 0.02 -9.90
C PHE A 344 -3.06 -0.18 -11.25
N MET A 345 -3.75 -1.31 -11.41
CA MET A 345 -4.67 -1.54 -12.52
C MET A 345 -6.06 -1.03 -12.12
N LEU A 346 -6.63 -0.10 -12.90
CA LEU A 346 -8.00 0.35 -12.69
C LEU A 346 -8.97 -0.67 -13.28
N VAL A 347 -9.90 -1.13 -12.45
CA VAL A 347 -11.08 -1.89 -12.88
C VAL A 347 -12.29 -1.06 -12.51
N ALA A 348 -12.99 -0.51 -13.48
CA ALA A 348 -14.23 0.22 -13.26
C ALA A 348 -15.43 -0.64 -13.67
N SER A 349 -16.59 -0.35 -13.11
CA SER A 349 -17.84 -0.85 -13.65
C SER A 349 -18.91 0.22 -13.66
N MET A 350 -19.83 0.11 -14.60
CA MET A 350 -20.95 1.03 -14.72
C MET A 350 -22.16 0.36 -15.35
N ASN A 351 -23.31 0.96 -15.10
CA ASN A 351 -24.51 0.63 -15.86
C ASN A 351 -24.50 1.42 -17.18
N PRO A 352 -25.10 0.90 -18.26
CA PRO A 352 -25.14 1.60 -19.54
C PRO A 352 -26.02 2.87 -19.52
N SER A 353 -26.98 2.95 -18.59
CA SER A 353 -27.88 4.09 -18.41
C SER A 353 -28.34 4.17 -16.95
N PRO A 354 -28.99 5.28 -16.53
CA PRO A 354 -29.61 5.39 -15.20
C PRO A 354 -30.63 4.28 -14.89
N SER A 355 -31.38 3.82 -15.90
CA SER A 355 -32.34 2.72 -15.75
C SER A 355 -31.68 1.34 -15.62
N GLY A 356 -30.38 1.24 -15.93
CA GLY A 356 -29.63 0.00 -15.89
C GLY A 356 -29.61 -0.76 -17.22
N TYR A 357 -30.31 -0.31 -18.25
CA TYR A 357 -30.44 -1.03 -19.53
C TYR A 357 -29.75 -0.29 -20.69
N PHE A 358 -29.36 -1.02 -21.74
CA PHE A 358 -28.72 -0.41 -22.91
C PHE A 358 -29.70 0.49 -23.67
N PRO A 359 -29.21 1.49 -24.45
CA PRO A 359 -30.07 2.38 -25.23
C PRO A 359 -31.09 1.66 -26.12
N ASP A 360 -30.71 0.52 -26.69
CA ASP A 360 -31.54 -0.27 -27.61
C ASP A 360 -32.44 -1.30 -26.90
N ASP A 361 -32.39 -1.39 -25.56
CA ASP A 361 -33.18 -2.34 -24.79
C ASP A 361 -34.63 -1.83 -24.60
N PRO A 362 -35.67 -2.63 -24.89
CA PRO A 362 -37.06 -2.25 -24.70
C PRO A 362 -37.42 -1.85 -23.25
N ASN A 363 -36.65 -2.33 -22.26
CA ASN A 363 -36.86 -2.02 -20.85
C ASN A 363 -36.17 -0.73 -20.40
N ASN A 364 -35.42 -0.06 -21.29
CA ASN A 364 -34.79 1.19 -20.97
C ASN A 364 -35.81 2.32 -20.92
N THR A 365 -36.04 2.85 -19.71
CA THR A 365 -36.96 3.97 -19.47
C THR A 365 -36.27 5.33 -19.47
N SER A 366 -34.95 5.38 -19.63
CA SER A 366 -34.18 6.63 -19.59
C SER A 366 -34.28 7.39 -20.91
N SER A 367 -34.55 8.69 -20.81
CA SER A 367 -34.49 9.59 -21.97
C SER A 367 -33.04 9.77 -22.46
N GLN A 368 -32.87 10.16 -23.73
CA GLN A 368 -31.54 10.49 -24.27
C GLN A 368 -30.81 11.57 -23.46
N PHE A 369 -31.55 12.55 -22.93
CA PHE A 369 -30.99 13.61 -22.09
C PHE A 369 -30.48 13.08 -20.74
N GLU A 370 -31.22 12.16 -20.11
CA GLU A 370 -30.79 11.51 -18.86
C GLU A 370 -29.56 10.62 -19.06
N MET A 371 -29.52 9.87 -20.17
CA MET A 371 -28.35 9.07 -20.55
C MET A 371 -27.13 9.95 -20.78
N GLN A 372 -27.28 11.06 -21.52
CA GLN A 372 -26.19 11.99 -21.75
C GLN A 372 -25.71 12.64 -20.44
N ARG A 373 -26.63 13.03 -19.55
CA ARG A 373 -26.29 13.59 -18.23
C ARG A 373 -25.55 12.57 -17.36
N TYR A 374 -25.92 11.30 -17.41
CA TYR A 374 -25.27 10.20 -16.70
C TYR A 374 -23.84 9.98 -17.21
N MET A 375 -23.67 9.88 -18.53
CA MET A 375 -22.35 9.74 -19.16
C MET A 375 -21.45 10.96 -18.90
N ASN A 376 -22.02 12.18 -18.90
CA ASN A 376 -21.28 13.42 -18.63
C ASN A 376 -20.74 13.53 -17.19
N LYS A 377 -21.12 12.64 -16.27
CA LYS A 377 -20.46 12.54 -14.96
C LYS A 377 -19.02 12.05 -15.11
N LEU A 378 -18.75 11.25 -16.13
CA LEU A 378 -17.41 10.79 -16.51
C LEU A 378 -16.82 11.79 -17.52
N SER A 379 -15.61 12.27 -17.27
CA SER A 379 -14.95 13.16 -18.23
C SER A 379 -14.30 12.36 -19.35
N GLY A 380 -14.36 12.89 -20.57
CA GLY A 380 -13.66 12.32 -21.74
C GLY A 380 -12.19 12.00 -21.44
N PRO A 381 -11.39 12.94 -20.88
CA PRO A 381 -10.01 12.66 -20.51
C PRO A 381 -9.82 11.48 -19.56
N LEU A 382 -10.76 11.21 -18.63
CA LEU A 382 -10.67 10.07 -17.75
C LEU A 382 -10.99 8.76 -18.49
N LEU A 383 -12.02 8.77 -19.34
CA LEU A 383 -12.38 7.63 -20.17
C LEU A 383 -11.26 7.28 -21.16
N ASP A 384 -10.57 8.27 -21.72
CA ASP A 384 -9.41 8.08 -22.61
C ASP A 384 -8.22 7.37 -21.91
N ARG A 385 -8.23 7.25 -20.58
CA ARG A 385 -7.21 6.53 -19.79
C ARG A 385 -7.64 5.11 -19.42
N ILE A 386 -8.82 4.68 -19.87
CA ILE A 386 -9.31 3.31 -19.77
C ILE A 386 -9.15 2.66 -21.15
N ASP A 387 -8.29 1.65 -21.23
CA ASP A 387 -7.87 1.09 -22.52
C ASP A 387 -8.92 0.14 -23.11
N ILE A 388 -9.60 -0.64 -22.26
CA ILE A 388 -10.50 -1.71 -22.71
C ILE A 388 -11.90 -1.51 -22.13
N HIS A 389 -12.87 -1.33 -23.02
CA HIS A 389 -14.29 -1.24 -22.69
C HIS A 389 -14.95 -2.59 -22.94
N ILE A 390 -15.44 -3.23 -21.88
CA ILE A 390 -15.97 -4.60 -21.92
C ILE A 390 -17.48 -4.53 -21.67
N GLU A 391 -18.26 -4.89 -22.68
CA GLU A 391 -19.69 -5.08 -22.51
C GLU A 391 -19.97 -6.44 -21.86
N VAL A 392 -20.68 -6.42 -20.72
CA VAL A 392 -21.02 -7.60 -19.93
C VAL A 392 -22.53 -7.81 -19.98
N GLN A 393 -22.95 -8.81 -20.76
CA GLN A 393 -24.35 -9.19 -20.89
C GLN A 393 -24.84 -10.02 -19.70
N LYS A 394 -26.16 -10.08 -19.50
CA LYS A 394 -26.75 -11.01 -18.53
C LYS A 394 -26.49 -12.44 -18.98
N VAL A 395 -26.22 -13.32 -18.01
CA VAL A 395 -26.04 -14.74 -18.29
C VAL A 395 -27.42 -15.38 -18.41
N GLU A 396 -27.66 -16.08 -19.51
CA GLU A 396 -28.90 -16.84 -19.71
C GLU A 396 -29.06 -17.95 -18.67
N PHE A 397 -30.31 -18.26 -18.32
CA PHE A 397 -30.62 -19.25 -17.28
C PHE A 397 -29.96 -20.62 -17.53
N ASP A 398 -29.95 -21.08 -18.78
CA ASP A 398 -29.35 -22.37 -19.16
C ASP A 398 -27.85 -22.43 -18.89
N GLN A 399 -27.14 -21.31 -19.06
CA GLN A 399 -25.72 -21.21 -18.74
C GLN A 399 -25.47 -21.16 -17.22
N LEU A 400 -26.40 -20.56 -16.46
CA LEU A 400 -26.34 -20.58 -14.99
C LEU A 400 -26.64 -21.97 -14.42
N ALA A 401 -27.53 -22.73 -15.06
CA ALA A 401 -27.93 -24.08 -14.66
C ALA A 401 -26.88 -25.15 -15.02
N ASP A 402 -25.97 -24.87 -15.97
CA ASP A 402 -24.91 -25.80 -16.34
C ASP A 402 -24.01 -26.13 -15.13
N ARG A 403 -23.69 -27.41 -14.95
CA ARG A 403 -22.81 -27.92 -13.88
C ARG A 403 -21.33 -27.89 -14.28
N ARG A 404 -21.01 -27.60 -15.54
CA ARG A 404 -19.62 -27.44 -15.97
C ARG A 404 -18.97 -26.29 -15.21
N LYS A 405 -17.80 -26.57 -14.62
CA LYS A 405 -16.97 -25.54 -14.02
C LYS A 405 -16.33 -24.71 -15.13
N GLY A 406 -16.23 -23.40 -14.91
CA GLY A 406 -15.49 -22.52 -15.79
C GLY A 406 -13.99 -22.83 -15.75
N GLU A 407 -13.24 -22.15 -16.62
CA GLU A 407 -11.79 -22.18 -16.60
C GLU A 407 -11.22 -21.69 -15.27
N LYS A 408 -10.19 -22.36 -14.74
CA LYS A 408 -9.57 -21.98 -13.47
C LYS A 408 -8.74 -20.71 -13.61
N SER A 409 -8.67 -19.90 -12.54
CA SER A 409 -7.81 -18.71 -12.51
C SER A 409 -6.35 -19.02 -12.81
N GLU A 410 -5.86 -20.17 -12.32
CA GLU A 410 -4.49 -20.62 -12.54
C GLU A 410 -4.15 -20.80 -14.03
N GLU A 411 -5.06 -21.39 -14.81
CA GLU A 411 -4.84 -21.66 -16.24
C GLU A 411 -4.76 -20.35 -17.04
N ILE A 412 -5.66 -19.40 -16.74
CA ILE A 412 -5.63 -18.04 -17.30
C ILE A 412 -4.32 -17.35 -16.91
N ARG A 413 -3.93 -17.41 -15.64
CA ARG A 413 -2.70 -16.80 -15.13
C ARG A 413 -1.46 -17.34 -15.85
N GLN A 414 -1.39 -18.64 -16.14
CA GLN A 414 -0.25 -19.20 -16.87
C GLN A 414 -0.11 -18.61 -18.27
N ARG A 415 -1.21 -18.31 -18.96
CA ARG A 415 -1.17 -17.62 -20.26
C ARG A 415 -0.75 -16.16 -20.11
N VAL A 416 -1.25 -15.48 -19.08
CA VAL A 416 -0.83 -14.12 -18.72
C VAL A 416 0.67 -14.06 -18.45
N LEU A 417 1.22 -15.03 -17.71
CA LEU A 417 2.65 -15.13 -17.40
C LEU A 417 3.50 -15.32 -18.67
N LYS A 418 3.10 -16.23 -19.56
CA LYS A 418 3.78 -16.41 -20.86
C LYS A 418 3.80 -15.12 -21.69
N ALA A 419 2.67 -14.41 -21.72
CA ALA A 419 2.58 -13.13 -22.41
C ALA A 419 3.48 -12.05 -21.75
N ARG A 420 3.62 -12.07 -20.42
CA ARG A 420 4.50 -11.16 -19.68
C ARG A 420 5.97 -11.47 -19.90
N GLU A 421 6.35 -12.74 -19.96
CA GLU A 421 7.72 -13.16 -20.25
C GLU A 421 8.18 -12.65 -21.62
N LEU A 422 7.33 -12.78 -22.65
CA LEU A 422 7.60 -12.22 -23.98
C LEU A 422 7.74 -10.69 -23.96
N GLN A 423 6.94 -10.00 -23.14
CA GLN A 423 7.06 -8.55 -22.96
C GLN A 423 8.37 -8.17 -22.25
N SER A 424 8.75 -8.90 -21.19
CA SER A 424 10.01 -8.67 -20.48
C SER A 424 11.22 -8.87 -21.40
N GLN A 425 11.19 -9.86 -22.29
CA GLN A 425 12.23 -10.05 -23.31
C GLN A 425 12.23 -8.91 -24.33
N ARG A 426 11.05 -8.46 -24.79
CA ARG A 426 10.92 -7.35 -25.75
C ARG A 426 11.44 -6.02 -25.21
N TYR A 427 11.26 -5.77 -23.92
CA TYR A 427 11.56 -4.49 -23.28
C TYR A 427 12.80 -4.52 -22.37
N GLN A 428 13.66 -5.53 -22.52
CA GLN A 428 14.82 -5.74 -21.65
C GLN A 428 15.75 -4.50 -21.56
N ASP A 429 15.83 -3.72 -22.63
CA ASP A 429 16.67 -2.52 -22.74
C ASP A 429 15.90 -1.19 -22.57
N SER A 430 14.68 -1.22 -22.02
CA SER A 430 13.85 -0.02 -21.80
C SER A 430 13.20 -0.01 -20.41
N ASP A 431 12.78 1.16 -19.94
CA ASP A 431 12.05 1.33 -18.67
C ASP A 431 10.58 0.84 -18.74
N ILE A 432 10.21 0.11 -19.80
CA ILE A 432 8.87 -0.42 -20.02
C ILE A 432 8.79 -1.84 -19.48
N HIS A 433 7.82 -2.11 -18.61
CA HIS A 433 7.62 -3.46 -18.07
C HIS A 433 6.44 -4.21 -18.69
N TYR A 434 5.54 -3.48 -19.37
CA TYR A 434 4.36 -4.06 -19.99
C TYR A 434 3.72 -3.13 -21.02
N ASN A 435 2.91 -3.71 -21.91
CA ASN A 435 2.36 -3.04 -23.10
C ASN A 435 1.58 -1.75 -22.78
N ALA A 436 0.85 -1.67 -21.67
CA ALA A 436 0.13 -0.45 -21.30
C ALA A 436 1.03 0.76 -20.98
N GLN A 437 2.36 0.57 -20.91
CA GLN A 437 3.35 1.65 -20.74
C GLN A 437 3.96 2.13 -22.07
N MET A 438 3.65 1.47 -23.19
CA MET A 438 4.21 1.88 -24.48
C MET A 438 3.80 3.31 -24.81
N GLY A 439 4.78 4.12 -25.21
CA GLY A 439 4.53 5.41 -25.82
C GLY A 439 4.38 5.28 -27.35
N PRO A 440 4.17 6.41 -28.04
CA PRO A 440 4.02 6.43 -29.50
C PRO A 440 5.22 5.81 -30.24
N ARG A 441 6.44 6.00 -29.72
CA ARG A 441 7.67 5.46 -30.33
C ARG A 441 7.70 3.94 -30.30
N GLU A 442 7.26 3.35 -29.19
CA GLU A 442 7.25 1.90 -29.02
C GLU A 442 6.11 1.26 -29.80
N ILE A 443 4.95 1.92 -29.87
CA ILE A 443 3.82 1.48 -30.72
C ILE A 443 4.26 1.43 -32.18
N GLU A 444 4.90 2.48 -32.71
CA GLU A 444 5.38 2.49 -34.09
C GLU A 444 6.40 1.37 -34.36
N LYS A 445 7.27 1.08 -33.39
CA LYS A 445 8.30 0.04 -33.50
C LYS A 445 7.74 -1.38 -33.43
N TYR A 446 6.81 -1.65 -32.50
CA TYR A 446 6.39 -3.01 -32.17
C TYR A 446 5.00 -3.39 -32.69
N CYS A 447 4.14 -2.42 -33.00
CA CYS A 447 2.76 -2.61 -33.45
C CYS A 447 2.61 -2.29 -34.93
N VAL A 448 3.41 -2.92 -35.80
CA VAL A 448 3.30 -2.75 -37.25
C VAL A 448 2.02 -3.43 -37.75
N LEU A 449 1.07 -2.61 -38.22
CA LEU A 449 -0.23 -3.08 -38.71
C LEU A 449 -0.15 -3.50 -40.18
N ASP A 450 -0.79 -4.62 -40.51
CA ASP A 450 -1.06 -4.98 -41.89
C ASP A 450 -2.20 -4.14 -42.50
N GLU A 451 -2.41 -4.26 -43.80
CA GLU A 451 -3.44 -3.47 -44.51
C GLU A 451 -4.88 -3.79 -44.05
N ALA A 452 -5.14 -5.01 -43.60
CA ALA A 452 -6.45 -5.40 -43.06
C ALA A 452 -6.73 -4.70 -41.73
N CYS A 453 -5.76 -4.69 -40.82
CA CYS A 453 -5.81 -3.98 -39.55
C CYS A 453 -5.93 -2.46 -39.74
N LYS A 454 -5.17 -1.86 -40.67
CA LYS A 454 -5.29 -0.42 -40.98
C LYS A 454 -6.70 -0.06 -41.46
N THR A 455 -7.27 -0.87 -42.34
CA THR A 455 -8.64 -0.67 -42.84
C THR A 455 -9.66 -0.78 -41.73
N LEU A 456 -9.49 -1.75 -40.82
CA LEU A 456 -10.36 -1.93 -39.66
C LEU A 456 -10.31 -0.74 -38.71
N ILE A 457 -9.11 -0.26 -38.36
CA ILE A 457 -8.95 0.90 -37.47
C ILE A 457 -9.52 2.17 -38.12
N LYS A 458 -9.28 2.38 -39.41
CA LYS A 458 -9.85 3.52 -40.14
C LYS A 458 -11.38 3.52 -40.05
N ASN A 459 -12.02 2.37 -40.33
CA ASN A 459 -13.47 2.23 -40.23
C ASN A 459 -13.98 2.45 -38.80
N ALA A 460 -13.24 2.00 -37.78
CA ALA A 460 -13.61 2.20 -36.39
C ALA A 460 -13.53 3.68 -35.99
N MET A 461 -12.45 4.38 -36.36
CA MET A 461 -12.29 5.82 -36.07
C MET A 461 -13.40 6.67 -36.71
N GLU A 462 -13.74 6.41 -37.97
CA GLU A 462 -14.78 7.15 -38.70
C GLU A 462 -16.18 6.90 -38.12
N LYS A 463 -16.49 5.65 -37.71
CA LYS A 463 -17.82 5.31 -37.16
C LYS A 463 -18.02 5.74 -35.71
N LEU A 464 -16.96 5.69 -34.91
CA LEU A 464 -17.03 5.93 -33.46
C LEU A 464 -16.58 7.35 -33.06
N ASN A 465 -16.19 8.20 -34.03
CA ASN A 465 -15.66 9.55 -33.79
C ASN A 465 -14.55 9.58 -32.74
N LEU A 466 -13.63 8.61 -32.82
CA LEU A 466 -12.54 8.47 -31.86
C LEU A 466 -11.50 9.58 -32.03
N SER A 467 -10.89 9.99 -30.91
CA SER A 467 -9.83 11.00 -30.93
C SER A 467 -8.52 10.44 -31.50
N ALA A 468 -7.60 11.30 -31.91
CA ALA A 468 -6.26 10.87 -32.32
C ALA A 468 -5.51 10.13 -31.19
N ARG A 469 -5.82 10.41 -29.93
CA ARG A 469 -5.26 9.68 -28.78
C ARG A 469 -5.81 8.26 -28.68
N ALA A 470 -7.05 8.04 -29.10
CA ALA A 470 -7.66 6.72 -29.17
C ALA A 470 -7.15 5.86 -30.33
N TYR A 471 -6.41 6.44 -31.29
CA TYR A 471 -5.71 5.67 -32.33
C TYR A 471 -4.49 4.93 -31.75
N ASP A 472 -3.78 5.56 -30.81
CA ASP A 472 -2.57 5.00 -30.18
C ASP A 472 -2.88 4.04 -29.02
N ARG A 473 -4.12 4.04 -28.50
CA ARG A 473 -4.53 3.30 -27.29
C ARG A 473 -5.09 1.92 -27.58
#